data_AF-A0A916N8V6-F1
#
_entry.id   AF-A0A916N8V6-F1
#
_cell.length_a   1.000
_cell.length_b   1.000
_cell.length_c   1.000
_cell.angle_alpha   90.00
_cell.angle_beta   90.00
_cell.angle_gamma   90.00
#
_symmetry.space_group_name_H-M   'P 1'
#
loop_
_entity.id
_entity.type
_entity.pdbx_description
1 polymer ?
#
loop_
_entity_poly.entity_id
_entity_poly.type
_entity_poly.pdbx_seq_one_letter_code
_entity_poly.pdbx_strand_id
1 'polypeptide(L)'
;MVTGLRNGASAVSRSTSDYREQAEIRKPASAFKFRQRQFRISNPARNFGIGLVEDLSYMPIQTITFTIAICSPSDALEERNAAERVVLDWNSSHAHATGAILHPVRWERDSIPVLGDRPQALVNRQVIDRADLAIAVFWMRVGTPTGEFVSGTVEEIERLATAGKPVMVYFSDKAPDSLDQIDTQQLNARRSLEASLRNRGIIGSVDNVDSFTQQFSGHLAKMMNSLLVKFPPTTSTPVHGGKSVAPSVSEEFRTILKELVADEQGYLIVADLVGGKMIRAGNKDLAENTNARTIARFEEAINLMVKNLLIELQPQSSDLHSRIYKITHKGYSVADSL
;
A
#
# COMPACT_ATOMS: atom_id res chain seq x y z
N MET A 1 80.90 -48.48 -7.22
CA MET A 1 80.83 -47.01 -7.20
C MET A 1 79.46 -46.67 -6.61
N VAL A 2 79.25 -46.21 -5.37
CA VAL A 2 79.96 -45.15 -4.59
C VAL A 2 79.89 -43.85 -5.40
N THR A 3 79.17 -42.76 -5.04
CA THR A 3 78.50 -42.26 -3.81
C THR A 3 77.50 -41.14 -4.23
N GLY A 4 76.51 -40.65 -3.46
CA GLY A 4 75.96 -41.02 -2.14
C GLY A 4 75.22 -39.82 -1.47
N LEU A 5 74.29 -40.12 -0.53
CA LEU A 5 73.84 -39.27 0.62
C LEU A 5 73.01 -37.98 0.32
N ARG A 6 72.03 -37.53 1.14
CA ARG A 6 71.19 -38.16 2.19
C ARG A 6 69.97 -37.28 2.55
N ASN A 7 68.89 -37.94 2.98
CA ASN A 7 67.84 -37.60 3.97
C ASN A 7 67.63 -36.16 4.50
N GLY A 8 66.36 -35.81 4.77
CA GLY A 8 66.00 -34.88 5.87
C GLY A 8 64.54 -34.42 5.89
N ALA A 9 63.70 -35.00 6.74
CA ALA A 9 62.35 -34.50 7.02
C ALA A 9 62.31 -33.74 8.36
N SER A 10 61.47 -32.70 8.48
CA SER A 10 60.69 -32.41 9.69
C SER A 10 59.68 -31.28 9.45
N ALA A 11 58.46 -31.44 9.96
CA ALA A 11 57.58 -30.32 10.26
C ALA A 11 58.01 -29.65 11.58
N VAL A 12 57.90 -28.31 11.70
CA VAL A 12 57.86 -27.59 12.99
C VAL A 12 57.03 -26.31 12.82
N SER A 13 56.15 -26.04 13.77
CA SER A 13 55.37 -24.81 13.94
C SER A 13 56.16 -23.68 14.61
N ARG A 14 55.80 -22.42 14.35
CA ARG A 14 56.08 -21.21 15.16
C ARG A 14 55.30 -20.05 14.56
N SER A 15 54.99 -18.96 15.25
CA SER A 15 54.84 -18.59 16.65
C SER A 15 54.66 -17.07 16.59
N THR A 16 53.80 -16.51 17.43
CA THR A 16 53.74 -15.06 17.66
C THR A 16 55.01 -14.55 18.37
N SER A 17 55.12 -13.20 18.45
CA SER A 17 56.16 -12.35 19.06
C SER A 17 57.50 -12.26 18.32
N ASP A 18 57.74 -11.15 17.62
CA ASP A 18 58.54 -10.03 18.14
C ASP A 18 58.78 -8.96 17.07
N TYR A 19 58.65 -7.69 17.45
CA TYR A 19 59.63 -6.62 17.23
C TYR A 19 59.10 -5.31 17.85
N ARG A 20 59.84 -4.78 18.83
CA ARG A 20 59.61 -3.49 19.49
C ARG A 20 60.78 -2.57 19.14
N GLU A 21 60.50 -1.26 19.14
CA GLU A 21 61.48 -0.16 19.22
C GLU A 21 62.41 0.04 17.98
N GLN A 22 62.84 1.24 17.60
CA GLN A 22 62.70 2.59 18.19
C GLN A 22 62.92 3.65 17.08
N ALA A 23 62.19 4.78 17.10
CA ALA A 23 62.60 6.04 16.45
C ALA A 23 61.77 7.22 17.01
N GLU A 24 62.42 8.18 17.66
CA GLU A 24 61.77 9.29 18.38
C GLU A 24 61.71 10.63 17.60
N ILE A 25 60.57 11.30 17.76
CA ILE A 25 60.40 12.75 18.00
C ILE A 25 60.92 13.77 16.96
N ARG A 26 59.97 14.53 16.39
CA ARG A 26 59.88 16.00 16.52
C ARG A 26 58.41 16.48 16.50
N LYS A 27 58.05 17.37 17.44
CA LYS A 27 56.74 18.06 17.65
C LYS A 27 56.89 19.57 17.32
N PRO A 28 55.88 20.47 17.44
CA PRO A 28 54.42 20.33 17.72
C PRO A 28 53.59 20.71 16.46
N ALA A 29 52.29 21.03 16.44
CA ALA A 29 51.19 21.20 17.43
C ALA A 29 49.89 20.58 16.82
N SER A 30 48.61 20.87 17.15
CA SER A 30 47.89 21.73 18.12
C SER A 30 46.52 21.07 18.40
N ALA A 31 45.97 21.15 19.62
CA ALA A 31 44.75 20.43 20.00
C ALA A 31 43.45 21.26 19.84
N PHE A 32 42.50 20.77 19.05
CA PHE A 32 41.13 21.33 18.99
C PHE A 32 40.20 20.61 19.98
N LYS A 33 39.79 21.32 21.04
CA LYS A 33 38.76 20.85 21.99
C LYS A 33 37.37 21.13 21.43
N PHE A 34 36.59 20.09 21.15
CA PHE A 34 35.16 20.28 20.84
C PHE A 34 34.39 20.59 22.13
N ARG A 35 33.75 21.76 22.17
CA ARG A 35 33.09 22.29 23.37
C ARG A 35 31.59 22.01 23.28
N GLN A 36 31.05 21.13 24.13
CA GLN A 36 29.60 20.98 24.24
C GLN A 36 28.99 22.32 24.71
N ARG A 37 28.11 22.90 23.91
CA ARG A 37 27.27 24.04 24.31
C ARG A 37 25.88 23.51 24.68
N GLN A 38 25.59 23.49 25.98
CA GLN A 38 24.21 23.46 26.45
C GLN A 38 23.56 24.80 26.09
N PHE A 39 22.52 24.78 25.26
CA PHE A 39 21.67 25.95 25.04
C PHE A 39 20.52 25.94 26.04
N ARG A 40 20.60 26.85 27.01
CA ARG A 40 19.58 27.12 28.01
C ARG A 40 18.58 28.13 27.44
N ILE A 41 17.40 27.67 27.04
CA ILE A 41 16.34 28.57 26.55
C ILE A 41 15.67 29.24 27.76
N SER A 42 15.92 30.53 27.93
CA SER A 42 15.20 31.39 28.86
C SER A 42 13.89 31.85 28.23
N ASN A 43 12.77 31.63 28.92
CA ASN A 43 11.47 32.18 28.56
C ASN A 43 11.36 33.65 29.02
N PRO A 44 10.94 34.58 28.14
CA PRO A 44 10.09 35.67 28.59
C PRO A 44 8.84 35.82 27.70
N ALA A 45 7.66 35.80 28.33
CA ALA A 45 6.40 36.06 27.65
C ALA A 45 6.33 37.52 27.14
N ARG A 46 5.97 37.71 25.87
CA ARG A 46 5.42 38.97 25.34
C ARG A 46 4.34 38.67 24.30
N ASN A 47 3.15 39.18 24.55
CA ASN A 47 2.06 39.21 23.57
C ASN A 47 2.48 40.02 22.34
N PHE A 48 2.28 39.45 21.16
CA PHE A 48 1.97 40.21 19.95
C PHE A 48 0.90 39.45 19.17
N GLY A 49 -0.32 39.99 19.15
CA GLY A 49 -1.35 39.56 18.22
C GLY A 49 -1.08 40.19 16.86
N ILE A 50 -0.67 39.38 15.89
CA ILE A 50 -0.66 39.71 14.47
C ILE A 50 -1.19 38.46 13.77
N GLY A 51 -2.16 38.61 12.87
CA GLY A 51 -2.89 37.49 12.30
C GLY A 51 -1.98 36.56 11.50
N LEU A 52 -1.88 35.30 11.95
CA LEU A 52 -1.66 34.20 11.03
C LEU A 52 -3.00 33.93 10.36
N VAL A 53 -3.13 34.36 9.10
CA VAL A 53 -3.90 33.57 8.14
C VAL A 53 -3.27 32.19 8.19
N GLU A 54 -4.04 31.17 8.55
CA GLU A 54 -3.52 29.79 8.53
C GLU A 54 -3.06 29.49 7.11
N ASP A 55 -1.73 29.37 6.96
CA ASP A 55 -1.08 28.91 5.74
C ASP A 55 -1.80 27.64 5.29
N LEU A 56 -2.20 27.57 4.01
CA LEU A 56 -3.02 26.49 3.46
C LEU A 56 -2.24 25.18 3.57
N SER A 57 -2.43 24.52 4.71
CA SER A 57 -1.41 23.63 5.25
C SER A 57 -1.19 22.47 4.31
N TYR A 58 0.05 22.28 3.89
CA TYR A 58 0.49 21.11 3.15
C TYR A 58 0.20 19.86 3.99
N MET A 59 -0.93 19.21 3.72
CA MET A 59 -1.35 17.98 4.38
C MET A 59 -1.05 16.79 3.44
N PRO A 60 -0.05 15.96 3.73
CA PRO A 60 0.17 14.73 2.98
C PRO A 60 -1.02 13.79 3.19
N ILE A 61 -1.45 13.12 2.12
CA ILE A 61 -2.51 12.11 2.20
C ILE A 61 -2.00 10.86 2.94
N GLN A 62 -2.81 10.32 3.85
CA GLN A 62 -2.60 8.96 4.34
C GLN A 62 -3.19 7.98 3.32
N THR A 63 -2.43 6.94 2.97
CA THR A 63 -2.88 5.89 2.04
C THR A 63 -2.82 4.51 2.67
N ILE A 64 -3.69 3.61 2.20
CA ILE A 64 -3.48 2.16 2.33
C ILE A 64 -2.56 1.68 1.21
N THR A 65 -1.66 0.74 1.51
CA THR A 65 -0.74 0.18 0.50
C THR A 65 -1.16 -1.25 0.17
N PHE A 66 -1.28 -1.57 -1.11
CA PHE A 66 -1.41 -2.95 -1.61
C PHE A 66 -0.10 -3.36 -2.28
N THR A 67 0.48 -4.47 -1.84
CA THR A 67 1.72 -5.02 -2.40
C THR A 67 1.40 -5.91 -3.60
N ILE A 68 2.01 -5.63 -4.75
CA ILE A 68 1.75 -6.34 -6.01
C ILE A 68 3.01 -7.09 -6.43
N ALA A 69 3.00 -8.42 -6.31
CA ALA A 69 4.09 -9.24 -6.83
C ALA A 69 4.03 -9.33 -8.37
N ILE A 70 5.15 -9.01 -9.02
CA ILE A 70 5.32 -9.13 -10.46
C ILE A 70 6.20 -10.36 -10.73
N CYS A 71 5.55 -11.44 -11.16
CA CYS A 71 6.16 -12.75 -11.36
C CYS A 71 6.36 -12.99 -12.86
N SER A 72 7.58 -13.28 -13.32
CA SER A 72 7.77 -13.79 -14.68
C SER A 72 9.07 -14.58 -14.83
N PRO A 73 9.14 -15.55 -15.76
CA PRO A 73 10.39 -16.16 -16.15
C PRO A 73 11.34 -15.14 -16.80
N SER A 74 12.62 -15.49 -16.94
CA SER A 74 13.69 -14.57 -17.33
C SER A 74 13.60 -14.01 -18.75
N ASP A 75 12.82 -14.61 -19.63
CA ASP A 75 12.61 -14.19 -21.03
C ASP A 75 11.53 -13.11 -21.19
N ALA A 76 10.59 -13.01 -20.25
CA ALA A 76 9.50 -12.02 -20.27
C ALA A 76 9.87 -10.71 -19.53
N LEU A 77 11.04 -10.15 -19.84
CA LEU A 77 11.56 -8.92 -19.20
C LEU A 77 10.78 -7.67 -19.63
N GLU A 78 10.36 -7.59 -20.89
CA GLU A 78 9.63 -6.44 -21.43
C GLU A 78 8.23 -6.35 -20.81
N GLU A 79 7.50 -7.46 -20.77
CA GLU A 79 6.19 -7.56 -20.13
C GLU A 79 6.28 -7.30 -18.62
N ARG A 80 7.33 -7.78 -17.95
CA ARG A 80 7.59 -7.46 -16.52
C ARG A 80 7.75 -5.96 -16.30
N ASN A 81 8.53 -5.29 -17.16
CA ASN A 81 8.75 -3.84 -17.12
C ASN A 81 7.47 -3.05 -17.41
N ALA A 82 6.68 -3.49 -18.39
CA ALA A 82 5.35 -2.94 -18.65
C ALA A 82 4.40 -3.12 -17.45
N ALA A 83 4.41 -4.27 -16.78
CA ALA A 83 3.56 -4.51 -15.60
C ALA A 83 3.86 -3.55 -14.45
N GLU A 84 5.15 -3.32 -14.15
CA GLU A 84 5.53 -2.34 -13.12
C GLU A 84 5.12 -0.92 -13.52
N ARG A 85 5.30 -0.56 -14.80
CA ARG A 85 4.87 0.74 -15.30
C ARG A 85 3.35 0.93 -15.15
N VAL A 86 2.54 -0.05 -15.51
CA VAL A 86 1.07 -0.01 -15.32
C VAL A 86 0.69 0.20 -13.85
N VAL A 87 1.40 -0.44 -12.91
CA VAL A 87 1.16 -0.26 -11.47
C VAL A 87 1.51 1.17 -11.01
N LEU A 88 2.61 1.74 -11.50
CA LEU A 88 3.03 3.11 -11.17
C LEU A 88 2.17 4.18 -11.86
N ASP A 89 1.72 3.93 -13.09
CA ASP A 89 0.79 4.79 -13.82
C ASP A 89 -0.59 4.79 -13.14
N TRP A 90 -1.05 3.62 -12.62
CA TRP A 90 -2.27 3.56 -11.80
C TRP A 90 -2.17 4.46 -10.56
N ASN A 91 -1.03 4.42 -9.83
CA ASN A 91 -0.81 5.31 -8.67
C ASN A 91 -0.92 6.77 -9.07
N SER A 92 -0.28 7.16 -10.19
CA SER A 92 -0.23 8.53 -10.68
C SER A 92 -1.62 9.10 -10.99
N SER A 93 -2.54 8.26 -11.49
CA SER A 93 -3.92 8.68 -11.81
C SER A 93 -4.91 8.52 -10.64
N HIS A 94 -4.71 7.58 -9.73
CA HIS A 94 -5.74 7.17 -8.77
C HIS A 94 -5.39 7.39 -7.30
N ALA A 95 -4.12 7.49 -6.91
CA ALA A 95 -3.75 7.35 -5.49
C ALA A 95 -4.34 8.44 -4.58
N HIS A 96 -4.43 9.68 -5.07
CA HIS A 96 -5.04 10.78 -4.30
C HIS A 96 -6.57 10.65 -4.19
N ALA A 97 -7.25 10.27 -5.28
CA ALA A 97 -8.71 10.13 -5.29
C ALA A 97 -9.18 8.89 -4.53
N THR A 98 -8.39 7.81 -4.58
CA THR A 98 -8.72 6.52 -3.95
C THR A 98 -8.15 6.37 -2.55
N GLY A 99 -7.22 7.21 -2.08
CA GLY A 99 -6.54 7.02 -0.79
C GLY A 99 -5.73 5.71 -0.72
N ALA A 100 -5.32 5.15 -1.85
CA ALA A 100 -4.61 3.88 -1.92
C ALA A 100 -3.39 3.97 -2.84
N ILE A 101 -2.34 3.23 -2.52
CA ILE A 101 -1.14 3.14 -3.34
C ILE A 101 -0.76 1.68 -3.57
N LEU A 102 -0.23 1.40 -4.76
CA LEU A 102 0.20 0.08 -5.17
C LEU A 102 1.72 0.02 -5.12
N HIS A 103 2.27 -0.93 -4.39
CA HIS A 103 3.71 -1.15 -4.28
C HIS A 103 4.12 -2.35 -5.14
N PRO A 104 4.69 -2.14 -6.34
CA PRO A 104 5.16 -3.24 -7.18
C PRO A 104 6.43 -3.85 -6.57
N VAL A 105 6.44 -5.17 -6.39
CA VAL A 105 7.59 -5.91 -5.86
C VAL A 105 8.06 -7.00 -6.81
N ARG A 106 9.38 -7.18 -6.88
CA ARG A 106 10.11 -8.15 -7.71
C ARG A 106 11.24 -8.76 -6.89
N TRP A 107 11.52 -10.04 -7.09
CA TRP A 107 12.57 -10.70 -6.32
C TRP A 107 13.96 -10.11 -6.56
N GLU A 108 14.27 -9.60 -7.76
CA GLU A 108 15.59 -9.04 -8.09
C GLU A 108 15.94 -7.77 -7.29
N ARG A 109 14.93 -7.02 -6.84
CA ARG A 109 15.09 -5.75 -6.12
C ARG A 109 14.71 -5.86 -4.64
N ASP A 110 13.62 -6.57 -4.38
CA ASP A 110 12.91 -6.52 -3.10
C ASP A 110 13.19 -7.76 -2.22
N SER A 111 14.18 -8.58 -2.61
CA SER A 111 14.78 -9.62 -1.77
C SER A 111 16.22 -9.25 -1.34
N ILE A 112 16.59 -9.61 -0.11
CA ILE A 112 17.93 -9.46 0.43
C ILE A 112 18.71 -10.79 0.39
N PRO A 113 20.03 -10.76 0.11
CA PRO A 113 20.88 -11.96 0.18
C PRO A 113 20.94 -12.50 1.62
N VAL A 114 20.39 -13.69 1.83
CA VAL A 114 20.42 -14.42 3.10
C VAL A 114 20.70 -15.90 2.84
N LEU A 115 21.28 -16.59 3.83
CA LEU A 115 21.60 -18.02 3.77
C LEU A 115 20.74 -18.79 4.77
N GLY A 116 20.63 -20.11 4.59
CA GLY A 116 20.01 -21.03 5.54
C GLY A 116 18.72 -21.73 5.06
N ASP A 117 18.32 -21.55 3.80
CA ASP A 117 17.16 -22.23 3.20
C ASP A 117 17.33 -22.29 1.66
N ARG A 118 16.42 -22.96 0.95
CA ARG A 118 16.41 -23.04 -0.52
C ARG A 118 16.16 -21.64 -1.14
N PRO A 119 16.87 -21.22 -2.22
CA PRO A 119 16.77 -19.86 -2.75
C PRO A 119 15.33 -19.37 -3.03
N GLN A 120 14.49 -20.16 -3.69
CA GLN A 120 13.09 -19.77 -3.94
C GLN A 120 12.29 -19.66 -2.64
N ALA A 121 12.53 -20.52 -1.64
CA ALA A 121 11.82 -20.45 -0.37
C ALA A 121 12.13 -19.15 0.39
N LEU A 122 13.38 -18.65 0.27
CA LEU A 122 13.79 -17.35 0.79
C LEU A 122 13.12 -16.20 0.03
N VAL A 123 13.11 -16.24 -1.31
CA VAL A 123 12.42 -15.25 -2.16
C VAL A 123 10.92 -15.20 -1.83
N ASN A 124 10.27 -16.37 -1.78
CA ASN A 124 8.84 -16.49 -1.49
C ASN A 124 8.48 -15.88 -0.14
N ARG A 125 9.25 -16.18 0.92
CA ARG A 125 9.04 -15.62 2.27
C ARG A 125 9.24 -14.11 2.34
N GLN A 126 10.15 -13.56 1.53
CA GLN A 126 10.48 -12.14 1.54
C GLN A 126 9.51 -11.27 0.72
N VAL A 127 9.05 -11.78 -0.42
CA VAL A 127 8.32 -11.02 -1.45
C VAL A 127 6.88 -11.53 -1.62
N ILE A 128 6.72 -12.82 -1.93
CA ILE A 128 5.47 -13.41 -2.39
C ILE A 128 4.46 -13.56 -1.26
N ASP A 129 4.86 -14.13 -0.12
CA ASP A 129 3.99 -14.37 1.02
C ASP A 129 3.42 -13.04 1.58
N ARG A 130 4.12 -11.92 1.33
CA ARG A 130 3.73 -10.54 1.69
C ARG A 130 2.88 -9.81 0.65
N ALA A 131 2.82 -10.27 -0.60
CA ALA A 131 2.02 -9.61 -1.64
C ALA A 131 0.52 -9.78 -1.37
N ASP A 132 -0.29 -8.76 -1.67
CA ASP A 132 -1.75 -8.79 -1.56
C ASP A 132 -2.41 -9.32 -2.84
N LEU A 133 -1.75 -9.13 -3.98
CA LEU A 133 -2.11 -9.69 -5.28
C LEU A 133 -0.86 -9.96 -6.12
N ALA A 134 -0.99 -10.77 -7.18
CA ALA A 134 0.08 -10.93 -8.17
C ALA A 134 -0.38 -10.79 -9.62
N ILE A 135 0.59 -10.39 -10.43
CA ILE A 135 0.57 -10.43 -11.89
C ILE A 135 1.67 -11.41 -12.34
N ALA A 136 1.29 -12.47 -13.03
CA ALA A 136 2.20 -13.42 -13.65
C ALA A 136 2.13 -13.32 -15.17
N VAL A 137 3.29 -13.27 -15.82
CA VAL A 137 3.38 -13.27 -17.29
C VAL A 137 4.42 -14.28 -17.78
N PHE A 138 4.04 -15.11 -18.75
CA PHE A 138 4.88 -16.14 -19.36
C PHE A 138 5.03 -15.86 -20.86
N TRP A 139 6.26 -15.94 -21.40
CA TRP A 139 6.49 -15.83 -22.85
C TRP A 139 6.76 -17.19 -23.49
N MET A 140 8.00 -17.58 -23.76
CA MET A 140 8.32 -18.91 -24.34
C MET A 140 8.72 -19.92 -23.27
N ARG A 141 9.14 -19.46 -22.09
CA ARG A 141 9.62 -20.32 -21.01
C ARG A 141 8.58 -20.46 -19.89
N VAL A 142 8.62 -21.60 -19.20
CA VAL A 142 7.96 -21.78 -17.90
C VAL A 142 8.90 -21.40 -16.75
N GLY A 143 10.21 -21.56 -16.95
CA GLY A 143 11.25 -21.32 -15.96
C GLY A 143 11.97 -22.60 -15.51
N THR A 144 12.73 -22.49 -14.43
CA THR A 144 13.55 -23.60 -13.88
C THR A 144 12.83 -24.28 -12.71
N PRO A 145 12.74 -25.62 -12.68
CA PRO A 145 12.10 -26.35 -11.58
C PRO A 145 12.68 -26.02 -10.21
N THR A 146 11.81 -25.96 -9.20
CA THR A 146 12.17 -25.58 -7.83
C THR A 146 12.21 -26.75 -6.85
N GLY A 147 12.24 -27.98 -7.37
CA GLY A 147 12.15 -29.21 -6.61
C GLY A 147 10.71 -29.71 -6.54
N GLU A 148 9.82 -28.92 -5.94
CA GLU A 148 8.39 -29.27 -5.79
C GLU A 148 7.52 -28.81 -6.98
N PHE A 149 7.91 -27.72 -7.67
CA PHE A 149 7.13 -27.15 -8.78
C PHE A 149 7.94 -27.13 -10.08
N VAL A 150 7.21 -27.14 -11.20
CA VAL A 150 7.79 -27.09 -12.56
C VAL A 150 8.56 -25.81 -12.85
N SER A 151 8.25 -24.71 -12.13
CA SER A 151 9.12 -23.53 -12.06
C SER A 151 8.85 -22.68 -10.82
N GLY A 152 9.78 -21.76 -10.53
CA GLY A 152 9.62 -20.75 -9.48
C GLY A 152 8.36 -19.91 -9.68
N THR A 153 8.12 -19.37 -10.88
CA THR A 153 6.90 -18.58 -11.17
C THR A 153 5.61 -19.38 -10.95
N VAL A 154 5.61 -20.71 -11.16
CA VAL A 154 4.45 -21.56 -10.84
C VAL A 154 4.31 -21.78 -9.32
N GLU A 155 5.42 -21.97 -8.59
CA GLU A 155 5.41 -21.99 -7.12
C GLU A 155 4.84 -20.69 -6.53
N GLU A 156 5.24 -19.54 -7.09
CA GLU A 156 4.77 -18.20 -6.68
C GLU A 156 3.24 -18.04 -6.86
N ILE A 157 2.71 -18.45 -8.03
CA ILE A 157 1.28 -18.42 -8.35
C ILE A 157 0.48 -19.32 -7.42
N GLU A 158 0.86 -20.59 -7.28
CA GLU A 158 0.09 -21.56 -6.49
C GLU A 158 0.11 -21.22 -5.00
N ARG A 159 1.20 -20.63 -4.46
CA ARG A 159 1.24 -20.12 -3.07
C ARG A 159 0.21 -19.02 -2.83
N LEU A 160 0.15 -18.02 -3.72
CA LEU A 160 -0.80 -16.92 -3.60
C LEU A 160 -2.24 -17.35 -3.81
N ALA A 161 -2.50 -18.19 -4.82
CA ALA A 161 -3.82 -18.76 -5.08
C ALA A 161 -4.31 -19.62 -3.88
N THR A 162 -3.43 -20.44 -3.30
CA THR A 162 -3.75 -21.24 -2.09
C THR A 162 -4.01 -20.36 -0.87
N ALA A 163 -3.35 -19.21 -0.76
CA ALA A 163 -3.61 -18.19 0.26
C ALA A 163 -4.91 -17.38 0.01
N GLY A 164 -5.67 -17.69 -1.04
CA GLY A 164 -6.90 -16.97 -1.40
C GLY A 164 -6.67 -15.56 -1.97
N LYS A 165 -5.43 -15.24 -2.34
CA LYS A 165 -5.04 -13.93 -2.88
C LYS A 165 -5.23 -13.92 -4.42
N PRO A 166 -5.73 -12.82 -5.01
CA PRO A 166 -5.96 -12.76 -6.45
C PRO A 166 -4.65 -12.81 -7.24
N VAL A 167 -4.61 -13.67 -8.25
CA VAL A 167 -3.49 -13.78 -9.20
C VAL A 167 -4.04 -13.62 -10.61
N MET A 168 -3.49 -12.69 -11.38
CA MET A 168 -3.75 -12.55 -12.81
C MET A 168 -2.64 -13.23 -13.59
N VAL A 169 -2.97 -14.14 -14.51
CA VAL A 169 -1.97 -14.87 -15.32
C VAL A 169 -2.16 -14.55 -16.79
N TYR A 170 -1.07 -14.20 -17.47
CA TYR A 170 -1.02 -13.86 -18.89
C TYR A 170 0.01 -14.72 -19.62
N PHE A 171 -0.31 -15.07 -20.86
CA PHE A 171 0.61 -15.74 -21.78
C PHE A 171 0.84 -14.84 -22.99
N SER A 172 2.11 -14.48 -23.21
CA SER A 172 2.56 -13.68 -24.33
C SER A 172 2.76 -14.59 -25.53
N ASP A 173 2.04 -14.32 -26.61
CA ASP A 173 2.12 -15.03 -27.89
C ASP A 173 2.97 -14.24 -28.91
N LYS A 174 3.76 -13.26 -28.41
CA LYS A 174 4.79 -12.53 -29.14
C LYS A 174 5.70 -13.50 -29.90
N ALA A 175 5.96 -13.23 -31.17
CA ALA A 175 6.89 -14.03 -31.97
C ALA A 175 8.34 -13.88 -31.44
N PRO A 176 9.16 -14.95 -31.49
CA PRO A 176 10.59 -14.85 -31.22
C PRO A 176 11.32 -13.99 -32.25
N ASP A 177 12.31 -13.23 -31.80
CA ASP A 177 13.21 -12.43 -32.64
C ASP A 177 14.15 -13.33 -33.47
N SER A 178 14.47 -14.52 -32.94
CA SER A 178 15.27 -15.54 -33.64
C SER A 178 14.92 -16.96 -33.20
N LEU A 179 15.15 -17.94 -34.09
CA LEU A 179 14.88 -19.36 -33.81
C LEU A 179 15.70 -19.90 -32.63
N ASP A 180 16.87 -19.33 -32.35
CA ASP A 180 17.75 -19.75 -31.24
C ASP A 180 17.16 -19.45 -29.85
N GLN A 181 16.14 -18.58 -29.76
CA GLN A 181 15.40 -18.36 -28.52
C GLN A 181 14.40 -19.51 -28.21
N ILE A 182 14.11 -20.38 -29.19
CA ILE A 182 13.05 -21.41 -29.08
C ILE A 182 13.57 -22.68 -28.40
N ASP A 183 13.51 -22.67 -27.07
CA ASP A 183 13.63 -23.88 -26.25
C ASP A 183 12.31 -24.69 -26.35
N THR A 184 12.31 -25.72 -27.20
CA THR A 184 11.11 -26.52 -27.50
C THR A 184 10.58 -27.27 -26.27
N GLN A 185 11.45 -27.67 -25.33
CA GLN A 185 11.03 -28.33 -24.09
C GLN A 185 10.29 -27.34 -23.18
N GLN A 186 10.84 -26.14 -23.01
CA GLN A 186 10.23 -25.06 -22.24
C GLN A 186 8.91 -24.58 -22.86
N LEU A 187 8.83 -24.44 -24.19
CA LEU A 187 7.61 -24.03 -24.89
C LEU A 187 6.49 -25.07 -24.75
N ASN A 188 6.82 -26.37 -24.83
CA ASN A 188 5.85 -27.43 -24.56
C ASN A 188 5.39 -27.43 -23.10
N ALA A 189 6.30 -27.23 -22.14
CA ALA A 189 5.95 -27.08 -20.73
C ALA A 189 5.05 -25.86 -20.46
N ARG A 190 5.29 -24.72 -21.14
CA ARG A 190 4.40 -23.55 -21.11
C ARG A 190 3.00 -23.90 -21.59
N ARG A 191 2.88 -24.58 -22.74
CA ARG A 191 1.58 -24.99 -23.32
C ARG A 191 0.82 -25.93 -22.38
N SER A 192 1.50 -26.87 -21.72
CA SER A 192 0.90 -27.73 -20.70
C SER A 192 0.42 -26.95 -19.47
N LEU A 193 1.21 -25.99 -18.97
CA LEU A 193 0.80 -25.11 -17.88
C LEU A 193 -0.42 -24.26 -18.28
N GLU A 194 -0.39 -23.65 -19.46
CA GLU A 194 -1.48 -22.82 -19.98
C GLU A 194 -2.79 -23.60 -20.05
N ALA A 195 -2.76 -24.80 -20.64
CA ALA A 195 -3.92 -25.69 -20.70
C ALA A 195 -4.42 -26.09 -19.30
N SER A 196 -3.50 -26.37 -18.36
CA SER A 196 -3.87 -26.68 -16.97
C SER A 196 -4.54 -25.51 -16.25
N LEU A 197 -4.09 -24.27 -16.48
CA LEU A 197 -4.67 -23.07 -15.87
C LEU A 197 -6.01 -22.69 -16.51
N ARG A 198 -6.16 -22.83 -17.84
CA ARG A 198 -7.45 -22.65 -18.54
C ARG A 198 -8.57 -23.56 -17.98
N ASN A 199 -8.23 -24.75 -17.48
CA ASN A 199 -9.18 -25.67 -16.85
C ASN A 199 -9.53 -25.30 -15.39
N ARG A 200 -8.79 -24.38 -14.75
CA ARG A 200 -8.94 -23.98 -13.33
C ARG A 200 -9.34 -22.52 -13.14
N GLY A 201 -9.30 -21.69 -14.19
CA GLY A 201 -9.63 -20.26 -14.11
C GLY A 201 -9.54 -19.53 -15.44
N ILE A 202 -9.65 -18.20 -15.37
CA ILE A 202 -9.54 -17.30 -16.52
C ILE A 202 -8.09 -16.81 -16.62
N ILE A 203 -7.51 -16.92 -17.82
CA ILE A 203 -6.17 -16.40 -18.13
C ILE A 203 -6.23 -15.40 -19.29
N GLY A 204 -5.28 -14.47 -19.35
CA GLY A 204 -5.07 -13.59 -20.50
C GLY A 204 -4.15 -14.21 -21.54
N SER A 205 -4.37 -13.86 -22.81
CA SER A 205 -3.42 -14.04 -23.92
C SER A 205 -3.22 -12.68 -24.58
N VAL A 206 -1.97 -12.39 -24.95
CA VAL A 206 -1.50 -11.07 -25.40
C VAL A 206 -0.50 -11.24 -26.54
N ASP A 207 -0.69 -10.52 -27.64
CA ASP A 207 0.13 -10.70 -28.85
C ASP A 207 1.48 -9.96 -28.75
N ASN A 208 1.57 -8.98 -27.85
CA ASN A 208 2.72 -8.08 -27.67
C ASN A 208 2.61 -7.28 -26.35
N VAL A 209 3.67 -6.53 -26.04
CA VAL A 209 3.79 -5.72 -24.81
C VAL A 209 2.72 -4.61 -24.72
N ASP A 210 2.29 -4.01 -25.83
CA ASP A 210 1.27 -2.96 -25.84
C ASP A 210 -0.13 -3.50 -25.51
N SER A 211 -0.51 -4.61 -26.14
CA SER A 211 -1.78 -5.29 -25.85
C SER A 211 -1.80 -5.83 -24.42
N PHE A 212 -0.66 -6.33 -23.90
CA PHE A 212 -0.49 -6.66 -22.49
C PHE A 212 -0.70 -5.45 -21.59
N THR A 213 -0.05 -4.31 -21.88
CA THR A 213 -0.16 -3.06 -21.13
C THR A 213 -1.62 -2.58 -21.03
N GLN A 214 -2.33 -2.57 -22.16
CA GLN A 214 -3.74 -2.15 -22.22
C GLN A 214 -4.66 -3.10 -21.45
N GLN A 215 -4.53 -4.42 -21.66
CA GLN A 215 -5.35 -5.41 -20.95
C GLN A 215 -5.08 -5.39 -19.44
N PHE A 216 -3.81 -5.40 -19.03
CA PHE A 216 -3.43 -5.39 -17.62
C PHE A 216 -3.87 -4.11 -16.91
N SER A 217 -3.74 -2.94 -17.53
CA SER A 217 -4.26 -1.68 -16.95
C SER A 217 -5.76 -1.75 -16.68
N GLY A 218 -6.56 -2.21 -17.66
CA GLY A 218 -8.00 -2.38 -17.50
C GLY A 218 -8.39 -3.44 -16.46
N HIS A 219 -7.63 -4.53 -16.34
CA HIS A 219 -7.88 -5.59 -15.36
C HIS A 219 -7.45 -5.18 -13.94
N LEU A 220 -6.32 -4.47 -13.80
CA LEU A 220 -5.85 -3.90 -12.55
C LEU A 220 -6.84 -2.89 -11.99
N ALA A 221 -7.36 -1.96 -12.82
CA ALA A 221 -8.38 -1.01 -12.38
C ALA A 221 -9.65 -1.71 -11.86
N LYS A 222 -10.15 -2.75 -12.56
CA LYS A 222 -11.30 -3.54 -12.11
C LYS A 222 -11.03 -4.29 -10.80
N MET A 223 -9.84 -4.87 -10.65
CA MET A 223 -9.42 -5.55 -9.42
C MET A 223 -9.33 -4.56 -8.25
N MET A 224 -8.70 -3.40 -8.45
CA MET A 224 -8.60 -2.38 -7.42
C MET A 224 -9.96 -1.85 -7.01
N ASN A 225 -10.89 -1.63 -7.93
CA ASN A 225 -12.26 -1.26 -7.58
C ASN A 225 -12.94 -2.31 -6.66
N SER A 226 -12.69 -3.60 -6.87
CA SER A 226 -13.19 -4.66 -5.98
C SER A 226 -12.47 -4.68 -4.62
N LEU A 227 -11.15 -4.50 -4.61
CA LEU A 227 -10.36 -4.49 -3.38
C LEU A 227 -10.64 -3.26 -2.51
N LEU A 228 -10.82 -2.08 -3.09
CA LEU A 228 -11.15 -0.84 -2.38
C LEU A 228 -12.56 -0.85 -1.76
N VAL A 229 -13.49 -1.64 -2.30
CA VAL A 229 -14.79 -1.88 -1.65
C VAL A 229 -14.65 -2.81 -0.43
N LYS A 230 -13.78 -3.82 -0.50
CA LYS A 230 -13.51 -4.76 0.61
C LYS A 230 -12.64 -4.15 1.71
N PHE A 231 -11.68 -3.33 1.31
CA PHE A 231 -10.68 -2.66 2.14
C PHE A 231 -10.72 -1.16 1.86
N PRO A 232 -11.80 -0.46 2.28
CA PRO A 232 -11.90 0.97 2.07
C PRO A 232 -10.77 1.68 2.83
N PRO A 233 -10.05 2.62 2.18
CA PRO A 233 -9.04 3.40 2.86
C PRO A 233 -9.64 4.09 4.08
N THR A 234 -8.91 4.02 5.18
CA THR A 234 -9.33 4.70 6.39
C THR A 234 -9.12 6.19 6.17
N THR A 235 -10.21 6.91 5.87
CA THR A 235 -10.21 8.38 5.83
C THR A 235 -9.82 8.91 7.20
N SER A 236 -8.54 9.21 7.36
CA SER A 236 -7.96 9.77 8.56
C SER A 236 -8.30 11.25 8.66
N THR A 237 -9.49 11.56 9.19
CA THR A 237 -9.54 12.69 10.11
C THR A 237 -8.57 12.39 11.27
N PRO A 238 -7.82 13.38 11.79
CA PRO A 238 -6.78 13.13 12.78
C PRO A 238 -7.38 12.68 14.12
N VAL A 239 -7.45 11.35 14.32
CA VAL A 239 -7.95 10.74 15.55
C VAL A 239 -6.96 10.99 16.69
N HIS A 240 -7.19 12.07 17.44
CA HIS A 240 -6.65 12.19 18.79
C HIS A 240 -7.20 11.05 19.64
N GLY A 241 -6.32 10.38 20.39
CA GLY A 241 -6.62 9.13 21.09
C GLY A 241 -7.76 9.24 22.11
N GLY A 242 -8.98 8.96 21.65
CA GLY A 242 -10.13 8.59 22.46
C GLY A 242 -10.39 7.09 22.32
N LYS A 243 -10.75 6.41 23.42
CA LYS A 243 -11.01 4.97 23.41
C LYS A 243 -12.03 4.59 22.35
N SER A 244 -11.68 3.64 21.48
CA SER A 244 -12.65 3.01 20.57
C SER A 244 -13.78 2.40 21.40
N VAL A 245 -14.95 3.03 21.32
CA VAL A 245 -16.23 2.39 21.61
C VAL A 245 -16.72 1.84 20.26
N ALA A 246 -17.17 0.60 20.23
CA ALA A 246 -17.79 0.01 19.04
C ALA A 246 -18.96 0.88 18.54
N PRO A 247 -19.37 0.79 17.27
CA PRO A 247 -20.47 1.59 16.72
C PRO A 247 -21.84 1.13 17.22
N SER A 248 -22.07 1.22 18.54
CA SER A 248 -23.42 1.43 19.06
C SER A 248 -23.87 2.80 18.58
N VAL A 249 -24.86 2.81 17.69
CA VAL A 249 -25.46 4.00 17.09
C VAL A 249 -25.69 5.06 18.18
N SER A 250 -25.00 6.21 18.09
CA SER A 250 -25.06 7.25 19.13
C SER A 250 -26.47 7.84 19.23
N GLU A 251 -26.84 8.33 20.42
CA GLU A 251 -28.16 8.96 20.60
C GLU A 251 -28.34 10.19 19.70
N GLU A 252 -27.25 10.92 19.44
CA GLU A 252 -27.22 12.01 18.46
C GLU A 252 -27.55 11.52 17.04
N PHE A 253 -27.03 10.36 16.61
CA PHE A 253 -27.34 9.73 15.32
C PHE A 253 -28.79 9.25 15.26
N ARG A 254 -29.29 8.59 16.32
CA ARG A 254 -30.69 8.14 16.38
C ARG A 254 -31.65 9.33 16.37
N THR A 255 -31.27 10.44 17.01
CA THR A 255 -32.07 11.67 17.03
C THR A 255 -32.14 12.28 15.63
N ILE A 256 -31.03 12.47 14.93
CA ILE A 256 -31.05 13.02 13.56
C ILE A 256 -31.90 12.14 12.63
N LEU A 257 -31.74 10.81 12.61
CA LEU A 257 -32.53 9.95 11.72
C LEU A 257 -34.04 10.03 12.01
N LYS A 258 -34.46 10.03 13.29
CA LYS A 258 -35.87 10.11 13.66
C LYS A 258 -36.51 11.42 13.18
N GLU A 259 -35.83 12.54 13.35
CA GLU A 259 -36.34 13.85 12.96
C GLU A 259 -36.33 14.05 11.43
N LEU A 260 -35.40 13.40 10.71
CA LEU A 260 -35.39 13.40 9.23
C LEU A 260 -36.48 12.51 8.61
N VAL A 261 -36.88 11.42 9.26
CA VAL A 261 -37.96 10.55 8.76
C VAL A 261 -39.35 11.06 9.18
N ALA A 262 -39.44 11.80 10.29
CA ALA A 262 -40.66 12.47 10.70
C ALA A 262 -41.03 13.69 9.84
N ASP A 263 -40.11 14.19 9.01
CA ASP A 263 -40.30 15.34 8.12
C ASP A 263 -40.59 14.89 6.69
N GLU A 264 -41.61 15.47 6.05
CA GLU A 264 -42.03 15.12 4.68
C GLU A 264 -40.97 15.44 3.62
N GLN A 265 -40.05 16.37 3.90
CA GLN A 265 -39.04 16.82 2.94
C GLN A 265 -37.68 16.15 3.16
N GLY A 266 -37.40 15.72 4.39
CA GLY A 266 -36.25 14.89 4.75
C GLY A 266 -34.90 15.63 4.71
N TYR A 267 -34.91 16.95 4.96
CA TYR A 267 -33.70 17.78 4.92
C TYR A 267 -33.05 17.99 6.29
N LEU A 268 -31.72 17.90 6.30
CA LEU A 268 -30.83 18.32 7.38
C LEU A 268 -30.12 19.60 6.95
N ILE A 269 -30.19 20.65 7.76
CA ILE A 269 -29.49 21.92 7.52
C ILE A 269 -28.49 22.14 8.66
N VAL A 270 -27.21 22.26 8.32
CA VAL A 270 -26.12 22.58 9.24
C VAL A 270 -25.56 23.94 8.87
N ALA A 271 -25.65 24.94 9.75
CA ALA A 271 -25.16 26.28 9.47
C ALA A 271 -24.32 26.84 10.62
N ASP A 272 -23.24 27.54 10.27
CA ASP A 272 -22.38 28.22 11.24
C ASP A 272 -22.89 29.64 11.48
N LEU A 273 -23.17 29.98 12.75
CA LEU A 273 -23.81 31.23 13.17
C LEU A 273 -22.91 32.03 14.12
N VAL A 274 -23.13 33.35 14.17
CA VAL A 274 -22.44 34.24 15.14
C VAL A 274 -22.97 33.96 16.55
N GLY A 275 -22.38 32.97 17.21
CA GLY A 275 -22.77 32.48 18.54
C GLY A 275 -22.81 30.96 18.68
N GLY A 276 -22.69 30.19 17.60
CA GLY A 276 -22.73 28.73 17.65
C GLY A 276 -22.92 28.07 16.29
N LYS A 277 -23.54 26.90 16.28
CA LYS A 277 -23.88 26.14 15.06
C LYS A 277 -25.35 25.74 15.15
N MET A 278 -26.11 25.93 14.08
CA MET A 278 -27.47 25.40 13.93
C MET A 278 -27.39 24.01 13.29
N ILE A 279 -28.11 23.04 13.82
CA ILE A 279 -28.21 21.68 13.26
C ILE A 279 -29.69 21.32 13.21
N ARG A 280 -30.37 21.72 12.15
CA ARG A 280 -31.81 21.53 11.99
C ARG A 280 -32.11 20.27 11.19
N ALA A 281 -32.77 19.30 11.81
CA ALA A 281 -33.35 18.14 11.13
C ALA A 281 -34.86 18.35 11.00
N GLY A 282 -35.36 18.44 9.76
CA GLY A 282 -36.76 18.75 9.50
C GLY A 282 -37.19 20.06 10.18
N ASN A 283 -38.11 19.95 11.16
CA ASN A 283 -38.65 21.09 11.88
C ASN A 283 -37.93 21.46 13.19
N LYS A 284 -36.92 20.70 13.62
CA LYS A 284 -36.30 20.83 14.95
C LYS A 284 -34.83 21.22 14.86
N ASP A 285 -34.42 22.26 15.59
CA ASP A 285 -33.00 22.54 15.81
C ASP A 285 -32.48 21.65 16.96
N LEU A 286 -31.47 20.85 16.65
CA LEU A 286 -30.84 19.89 17.57
C LEU A 286 -29.65 20.51 18.31
N ALA A 287 -29.17 21.68 17.88
CA ALA A 287 -28.06 22.39 18.49
C ALA A 287 -28.49 23.58 19.36
N GLU A 288 -29.80 23.92 19.40
CA GLU A 288 -30.35 25.04 20.16
C GLU A 288 -29.93 24.98 21.66
N ASN A 289 -29.28 26.04 22.15
CA ASN A 289 -28.74 26.16 23.51
C ASN A 289 -27.78 25.03 23.95
N THR A 290 -27.20 24.27 23.01
CA THR A 290 -26.24 23.20 23.31
C THR A 290 -24.80 23.72 23.44
N ASN A 291 -23.96 22.99 24.17
CA ASN A 291 -22.54 23.33 24.31
C ASN A 291 -21.70 22.73 23.16
N ALA A 292 -20.48 23.24 22.98
CA ALA A 292 -19.57 22.82 21.91
C ALA A 292 -19.25 21.30 21.88
N ARG A 293 -19.32 20.59 23.03
CA ARG A 293 -19.12 19.13 23.08
C ARG A 293 -20.31 18.38 22.50
N THR A 294 -21.53 18.86 22.74
CA THR A 294 -22.75 18.30 22.14
C THR A 294 -22.78 18.55 20.63
N ILE A 295 -22.42 19.76 20.18
CA ILE A 295 -22.29 20.10 18.75
C ILE A 295 -21.30 19.16 18.05
N ALA A 296 -20.13 18.93 18.63
CA ALA A 296 -19.12 18.03 18.05
C ALA A 296 -19.62 16.59 17.88
N ARG A 297 -20.48 16.08 18.78
CA ARG A 297 -21.10 14.75 18.64
C ARG A 297 -22.16 14.69 17.54
N PHE A 298 -22.95 15.74 17.37
CA PHE A 298 -23.85 15.84 16.23
C PHE A 298 -23.06 15.90 14.91
N GLU A 299 -21.96 16.64 14.84
CA GLU A 299 -21.10 16.64 13.63
C GLU A 299 -20.46 15.27 13.38
N GLU A 300 -20.02 14.54 14.41
CA GLU A 300 -19.57 13.15 14.28
C GLU A 300 -20.68 12.23 13.73
N ALA A 301 -21.90 12.33 14.27
CA ALA A 301 -23.05 11.56 13.77
C ALA A 301 -23.38 11.87 12.31
N ILE A 302 -23.36 13.15 11.90
CA ILE A 302 -23.60 13.59 10.52
C ILE A 302 -22.50 13.06 9.59
N ASN A 303 -21.23 13.15 9.99
CA ASN A 303 -20.11 12.59 9.24
C ASN A 303 -20.24 11.07 9.05
N LEU A 304 -20.71 10.34 10.07
CA LEU A 304 -21.02 8.92 9.97
C LEU A 304 -22.20 8.63 9.02
N MET A 305 -23.25 9.45 9.01
CA MET A 305 -24.37 9.31 8.07
C MET A 305 -23.94 9.53 6.61
N VAL A 306 -23.15 10.58 6.34
CA VAL A 306 -22.59 10.84 5.01
C VAL A 306 -21.68 9.67 4.58
N LYS A 307 -20.75 9.24 5.44
CA LYS A 307 -19.84 8.11 5.17
C LYS A 307 -20.59 6.80 4.85
N ASN A 308 -21.75 6.58 5.48
CA ASN A 308 -22.58 5.40 5.25
C ASN A 308 -23.63 5.59 4.15
N LEU A 309 -23.64 6.71 3.43
CA LEU A 309 -24.61 7.06 2.37
C LEU A 309 -26.07 7.08 2.84
N LEU A 310 -26.31 7.48 4.09
CA LEU A 310 -27.65 7.63 4.67
C LEU A 310 -28.23 9.02 4.41
N ILE A 311 -27.37 10.02 4.24
CA ILE A 311 -27.71 11.38 3.82
C ILE A 311 -26.73 11.85 2.72
N GLU A 312 -27.18 12.70 1.82
CA GLU A 312 -26.43 13.23 0.67
C GLU A 312 -26.44 14.77 0.63
N LEU A 313 -25.29 15.40 0.35
CA LEU A 313 -25.17 16.86 0.26
C LEU A 313 -25.90 17.37 -1.00
N GLN A 314 -26.72 18.41 -0.86
CA GLN A 314 -27.55 18.94 -1.93
C GLN A 314 -26.83 20.02 -2.77
N PRO A 315 -27.02 20.07 -4.11
CA PRO A 315 -26.29 21.00 -4.98
C PRO A 315 -26.50 22.49 -4.70
N GLN A 316 -27.60 22.87 -4.03
CA GLN A 316 -27.87 24.29 -3.69
C GLN A 316 -27.10 24.78 -2.45
N SER A 317 -26.33 23.89 -1.80
CA SER A 317 -25.40 24.20 -0.71
C SER A 317 -24.16 24.95 -1.23
N SER A 318 -24.34 26.23 -1.56
CA SER A 318 -23.36 27.02 -2.33
C SER A 318 -22.61 28.10 -1.52
N ASP A 319 -22.90 28.26 -0.23
CA ASP A 319 -22.20 29.16 0.67
C ASP A 319 -21.25 28.42 1.62
N LEU A 320 -20.15 29.06 2.02
CA LEU A 320 -19.15 28.48 2.93
C LEU A 320 -19.68 28.25 4.37
N HIS A 321 -20.91 28.71 4.66
CA HIS A 321 -21.48 28.79 6.00
C HIS A 321 -22.71 27.89 6.21
N SER A 322 -23.27 27.28 5.15
CA SER A 322 -24.40 26.35 5.28
C SER A 322 -24.22 25.07 4.45
N ARG A 323 -24.65 23.95 5.04
CA ARG A 323 -24.59 22.60 4.47
C ARG A 323 -25.97 21.96 4.53
N ILE A 324 -26.60 21.79 3.38
CA ILE A 324 -27.91 21.16 3.25
C ILE A 324 -27.74 19.72 2.78
N TYR A 325 -28.20 18.76 3.57
CA TYR A 325 -28.24 17.34 3.21
C TYR A 325 -29.68 16.85 3.09
N LYS A 326 -29.89 15.82 2.28
CA LYS A 326 -31.17 15.10 2.18
C LYS A 326 -30.98 13.64 2.59
N ILE A 327 -31.96 13.07 3.26
CA ILE A 327 -31.98 11.63 3.57
C ILE A 327 -32.13 10.78 2.30
N THR A 328 -31.33 9.71 2.18
CA THR A 328 -31.39 8.78 1.04
C THR A 328 -32.39 7.66 1.29
N HIS A 329 -32.73 6.89 0.26
CA HIS A 329 -33.47 5.63 0.43
C HIS A 329 -32.82 4.70 1.46
N LYS A 330 -31.48 4.63 1.49
CA LYS A 330 -30.75 3.82 2.47
C LYS A 330 -30.91 4.40 3.89
N GLY A 331 -30.97 5.72 4.03
CA GLY A 331 -31.29 6.40 5.29
C GLY A 331 -32.66 6.00 5.84
N TYR A 332 -33.72 6.06 5.01
CA TYR A 332 -35.06 5.59 5.38
C TYR A 332 -35.04 4.11 5.80
N SER A 333 -34.49 3.21 4.97
CA SER A 333 -34.45 1.76 5.29
C SER A 333 -33.67 1.42 6.58
N VAL A 334 -32.69 2.24 6.96
CA VAL A 334 -31.98 2.09 8.24
C VAL A 334 -32.83 2.62 9.40
N ALA A 335 -33.52 3.75 9.22
CA ALA A 335 -34.40 4.30 10.26
C ALA A 335 -35.59 3.38 10.58
N ASP A 336 -36.16 2.70 9.58
CA ASP A 336 -37.21 1.68 9.77
C ASP A 336 -36.76 0.45 10.58
N SER A 337 -35.45 0.31 10.83
CA SER A 337 -34.83 -0.83 11.53
C SER A 337 -34.31 -0.52 12.95
N LEU A 338 -34.52 0.70 13.48
CA LEU A 338 -33.83 1.26 14.66
C LEU A 338 -34.67 1.55 15.92
#